data_AF-A0A519ZDB5-F1
#
_entry.id   AF-A0A519ZDB5-F1
#
_cell.length_a   1.000
_cell.length_b   1.000
_cell.length_c   1.000
_cell.angle_alpha   90.00
_cell.angle_beta   90.00
_cell.angle_gamma   90.00
#
_symmetry.space_group_name_H-M   'P 1'
#
loop_
_entity.id
_entity.type
_entity.pdbx_description
1 polymer ?
#
loop_
_entity_poly.entity_id
_entity_poly.type
_entity_poly.pdbx_seq_one_letter_code
_entity_poly.pdbx_strand_id
1 'polypeptide(L)'
;MSARVLFRLSLLLFLLAAFFGFEIINLLVSLQYETDAPNDCISAITQTNLCKSITYCKALSIGSLAIGIFLLAWSASKENQP
;
A
#
# COMPACT_ATOMS: atom_id res chain seq x y z
N MET A 1 19.82 -15.78 -1.42
CA MET A 1 18.37 -16.03 -1.36
C MET A 1 17.93 -16.64 -2.69
N SER A 2 17.11 -17.70 -2.69
CA SER A 2 16.65 -18.36 -3.93
C SER A 2 15.70 -17.47 -4.73
N ALA A 3 15.72 -17.55 -6.06
CA ALA A 3 14.76 -16.87 -6.95
C ALA A 3 13.30 -17.17 -6.55
N ARG A 4 13.01 -18.41 -6.13
CA ARG A 4 11.68 -18.80 -5.63
C ARG A 4 11.25 -18.03 -4.39
N VAL A 5 12.19 -17.67 -3.51
CA VAL A 5 11.90 -16.87 -2.31
C VAL A 5 11.67 -15.41 -2.69
N LEU A 6 12.50 -14.85 -3.57
CA LEU A 6 12.32 -13.48 -4.09
C LEU A 6 10.96 -13.30 -4.78
N PHE A 7 10.57 -14.26 -5.62
CA PHE A 7 9.27 -14.28 -6.29
C PHE A 7 8.10 -14.31 -5.29
N ARG A 8 8.13 -15.20 -4.29
CA ARG A 8 7.10 -15.27 -3.24
C ARG A 8 7.00 -13.97 -2.44
N LEU A 9 8.12 -13.35 -2.09
CA LEU A 9 8.15 -12.07 -1.39
C LEU A 9 7.54 -10.95 -2.24
N SER A 10 7.83 -10.94 -3.54
CA SER A 10 7.23 -9.97 -4.44
C SER A 10 5.70 -10.12 -4.54
N LEU A 11 5.19 -11.36 -4.65
CA LEU A 11 3.75 -11.62 -4.64
C LEU A 11 3.09 -11.10 -3.35
N LEU A 12 3.75 -11.31 -2.19
CA LEU A 12 3.27 -10.79 -0.91
C LEU A 12 3.23 -9.26 -0.90
N LEU A 13 4.22 -8.58 -1.49
CA LEU A 13 4.24 -7.12 -1.61
C LEU A 13 3.13 -6.60 -2.52
N PHE A 14 2.77 -7.30 -3.59
CA PHE A 14 1.62 -6.92 -4.41
C PHE A 14 0.28 -7.07 -3.68
N LEU A 15 0.11 -8.16 -2.92
CA LEU A 15 -1.06 -8.32 -2.05
C LEU A 15 -1.13 -7.21 -1.01
N LEU A 16 0.01 -6.84 -0.42
CA LEU A 16 0.10 -5.75 0.55
C LEU A 16 -0.22 -4.38 -0.08
N ALA A 17 0.24 -4.13 -1.31
CA ALA A 17 -0.10 -2.91 -2.04
C ALA A 17 -1.61 -2.80 -2.32
N ALA A 18 -2.25 -3.91 -2.70
CA ALA A 18 -3.69 -3.98 -2.92
C ALA A 18 -4.46 -3.78 -1.60
N PHE A 19 -3.99 -4.37 -0.51
CA PHE A 19 -4.55 -4.15 0.84
C PHE A 19 -4.52 -2.66 1.22
N PHE A 20 -3.38 -1.98 1.07
CA PHE A 20 -3.32 -0.53 1.33
C PHE A 20 -4.17 0.29 0.36
N GLY A 21 -4.33 -0.16 -0.88
CA GLY A 21 -5.27 0.44 -1.84
C GLY A 21 -6.71 0.37 -1.36
N PHE A 22 -7.13 -0.78 -0.82
CA PHE A 22 -8.45 -0.95 -0.21
C PHE A 22 -8.63 -0.07 1.03
N GLU A 23 -7.63 0.00 1.92
CA GLU A 23 -7.66 0.91 3.08
C GLU A 23 -7.83 2.39 2.68
N ILE A 24 -7.18 2.84 1.59
CA ILE A 24 -7.37 4.20 1.08
C ILE A 24 -8.84 4.43 0.71
N ILE A 25 -9.49 3.48 0.05
CA ILE A 25 -10.91 3.61 -0.32
C ILE A 25 -11.78 3.73 0.94
N ASN A 26 -11.53 2.89 1.96
CA ASN A 26 -12.26 2.97 3.22
C ASN A 26 -12.04 4.30 3.92
N LEU A 27 -10.81 4.80 3.97
CA LEU A 27 -10.50 6.10 4.57
C LEU A 27 -11.14 7.27 3.80
N LEU A 28 -11.29 7.17 2.47
CA LEU A 28 -12.02 8.16 1.68
C LEU A 28 -13.52 8.15 1.98
N VAL A 29 -14.10 6.97 2.20
CA VAL A 29 -15.48 6.82 2.67
C VAL A 29 -15.61 7.42 4.08
N SER A 30 -14.73 7.08 5.01
CA SER A 30 -14.68 7.70 6.34
C SER A 30 -14.52 9.22 6.26
N LEU A 31 -13.72 9.75 5.36
CA LEU A 31 -13.58 11.19 5.18
C LEU A 31 -14.92 11.85 4.81
N GLN A 32 -15.73 11.20 3.99
CA GLN A 32 -17.03 11.71 3.58
C GLN A 32 -18.10 11.64 4.69
N TYR A 33 -18.05 10.63 5.55
CA TYR A 33 -19.11 10.36 6.54
C TYR A 33 -18.75 10.72 7.98
N GLU A 34 -17.47 10.83 8.30
CA GLU A 34 -16.98 11.08 9.65
C GLU A 34 -16.44 12.50 9.84
N THR A 35 -16.47 13.35 8.81
CA THR A 35 -16.01 14.75 8.93
C THR A 35 -17.16 15.72 8.68
N ASP A 36 -17.12 16.87 9.36
CA ASP A 36 -18.22 17.85 9.33
C ASP A 36 -18.22 18.72 8.07
N ALA A 37 -17.08 18.78 7.36
CA ALA A 37 -16.90 19.62 6.18
C ALA A 37 -15.94 18.98 5.16
N PRO A 38 -16.04 19.34 3.86
CA PRO A 38 -15.27 18.70 2.78
C PRO A 38 -13.74 18.82 2.90
N ASN A 39 -13.26 19.80 3.68
CA ASN A 39 -11.83 20.05 3.89
C ASN A 39 -11.36 19.65 5.30
N ASP A 40 -12.26 19.10 6.11
CA ASP A 40 -11.88 18.59 7.42
C ASP A 40 -11.23 17.21 7.29
N CYS A 41 -10.27 16.96 8.16
CA CYS A 41 -9.44 15.77 8.15
C CYS A 41 -9.56 14.98 9.46
N ILE A 42 -10.20 15.54 10.49
CA ILE A 42 -10.35 14.90 11.79
C ILE A 42 -11.70 14.19 11.82
N SER A 43 -11.66 12.88 12.07
CA SER A 43 -12.89 12.09 12.25
C SER A 43 -13.60 12.51 13.53
N ALA A 44 -14.89 12.85 13.45
CA ALA A 44 -15.75 13.09 14.61
C ALA A 44 -15.95 11.82 15.45
N ILE A 45 -15.84 10.63 14.85
CA ILE A 45 -16.04 9.33 15.52
C ILE A 45 -14.77 8.88 16.23
N THR A 46 -13.66 8.81 15.51
CA THR A 46 -12.40 8.21 16.00
C THR A 46 -11.39 9.25 16.48
N GLN A 47 -11.63 10.54 16.21
CA GLN A 47 -10.70 11.65 16.49
C GLN A 47 -9.34 11.48 15.82
N THR A 48 -9.26 10.66 14.77
CA THR A 48 -8.03 10.43 14.00
C THR A 48 -7.94 11.35 12.80
N ASN A 49 -6.69 11.63 12.37
CA ASN A 49 -6.45 12.39 11.15
C ASN A 49 -6.49 11.44 9.93
N LEU A 50 -7.63 11.44 9.23
CA LEU A 50 -7.90 10.61 8.07
C LEU A 50 -7.01 10.98 6.88
N CYS A 51 -6.79 12.27 6.64
CA CYS A 51 -5.92 12.75 5.55
C CYS A 51 -4.46 12.27 5.70
N LYS A 52 -3.93 12.30 6.92
CA LYS A 52 -2.59 11.78 7.23
C LYS A 52 -2.54 10.27 7.03
N SER A 53 -3.58 9.55 7.45
CA SER A 53 -3.70 8.10 7.26
C SER A 53 -3.75 7.73 5.78
N ILE A 54 -4.53 8.45 4.96
CA ILE A 54 -4.56 8.27 3.50
C ILE A 54 -3.18 8.50 2.89
N THR A 55 -2.49 9.56 3.30
CA THR A 55 -1.12 9.86 2.82
C THR A 55 -0.15 8.72 3.16
N TYR A 56 -0.24 8.18 4.37
CA TYR A 56 0.58 7.06 4.81
C TYR A 56 0.27 5.79 4.03
N CYS A 57 -1.01 5.42 3.88
CA CYS A 57 -1.42 4.26 3.08
C CYS A 57 -1.01 4.39 1.61
N LYS A 58 -1.07 5.60 1.03
CA LYS A 58 -0.55 5.87 -0.33
C LYS A 58 0.94 5.60 -0.41
N ALA A 59 1.72 6.14 0.52
CA ALA A 59 3.17 5.91 0.56
C ALA A 59 3.52 4.42 0.71
N LEU A 60 2.81 3.70 1.57
CA LEU A 60 3.00 2.26 1.75
C LEU A 60 2.58 1.43 0.53
N SER A 61 1.48 1.79 -0.12
CA SER A 61 1.02 1.12 -1.35
C SER A 61 2.06 1.28 -2.48
N ILE A 62 2.50 2.52 -2.72
CA ILE A 62 3.52 2.84 -3.74
C ILE A 62 4.86 2.16 -3.40
N GLY A 63 5.30 2.24 -2.14
CA GLY A 63 6.54 1.60 -1.70
C GLY A 63 6.51 0.08 -1.88
N SER A 64 5.39 -0.55 -1.53
CA SER A 64 5.20 -2.00 -1.70
C SER A 64 5.24 -2.39 -3.18
N LEU A 65 4.59 -1.62 -4.07
CA LEU A 65 4.67 -1.83 -5.52
C LEU A 65 6.10 -1.71 -6.05
N ALA A 66 6.81 -0.64 -5.68
CA ALA A 66 8.16 -0.38 -6.15
C ALA A 66 9.14 -1.49 -5.73
N ILE A 67 9.09 -1.90 -4.46
CA ILE A 67 9.90 -3.00 -3.94
C ILE A 67 9.49 -4.33 -4.60
N GLY A 68 8.18 -4.58 -4.77
CA GLY A 68 7.66 -5.78 -5.42
C GLY A 68 8.19 -5.94 -6.85
N ILE A 69 8.12 -4.86 -7.65
CA ILE A 69 8.64 -4.82 -9.02
C ILE A 69 10.16 -5.06 -9.03
N PHE A 70 10.89 -4.39 -8.14
CA PHE A 70 12.34 -4.56 -8.03
C PHE A 70 12.71 -6.03 -7.71
N LEU A 71 12.01 -6.66 -6.77
CA LEU A 71 12.25 -8.06 -6.41
C LEU A 71 11.86 -9.03 -7.53
N LEU A 72 10.81 -8.76 -8.31
CA LEU A 72 10.50 -9.56 -9.50
C LEU A 72 11.63 -9.47 -10.54
N ALA A 73 12.07 -8.25 -10.86
CA ALA A 73 13.13 -8.05 -11.84
C ALA A 73 14.43 -8.74 -11.41
N TRP A 74 14.75 -8.67 -10.12
CA TRP A 74 15.91 -9.37 -9.56
C TRP A 74 15.75 -10.89 -9.60
N SER A 75 14.57 -11.41 -9.25
CA SER A 75 14.27 -12.84 -9.36
C SER A 75 14.47 -13.35 -10.79
N ALA A 76 13.96 -12.63 -11.79
CA ALA A 76 14.11 -12.98 -13.19
C ALA A 76 15.58 -12.95 -13.65
N SER A 77 16.35 -11.95 -13.21
CA SER A 77 17.79 -11.89 -13.50
C SER A 77 18.57 -13.08 -12.94
N LYS A 78 18.17 -13.61 -11.77
CA LYS A 78 18.79 -14.79 -11.15
C LYS A 78 18.50 -16.08 -11.90
N GLU A 79 17.36 -16.18 -12.57
CA GLU A 79 16.98 -17.36 -13.36
C GLU A 79 17.71 -17.41 -14.70
N ASN A 80 18.15 -16.26 -15.21
CA ASN A 80 18.92 -16.13 -16.46
C ASN A 80 20.45 -16.20 -16.30
N GLN A 81 20.98 -16.49 -15.10
CA GLN A 81 22.41 -16.75 -14.94
C GLN A 81 22.72 -18.20 -15.35
N PRO A 82 23.70 -18.46 -16.23
CA PRO A 82 24.06 -19.81 -16.67
C PRO A 82 24.59 -20.69 -15.54
#